data_AF-A0A7K2MC38-F1
#
_entry.id   AF-A0A7K2MC38-F1
#
_cell.length_a   1.000
_cell.length_b   1.000
_cell.length_c   1.000
_cell.angle_alpha   90.00
_cell.angle_beta   90.00
_cell.angle_gamma   90.00
#
_symmetry.space_group_name_H-M   'P 1'
#
loop_
_entity.id
_entity.type
_entity.pdbx_description
1 polymer ?
#
loop_
_entity_poly.entity_id
_entity_poly.type
_entity_poly.pdbx_seq_one_letter_code
_entity_poly.pdbx_strand_id
1 'polypeptide(L)'
;GDWGRDAAAYPRPWPPPVTTLAWRLSHLTEMLTLRADHTAGGHTLTRDDHPVSGDAATAVAAFDAGAAAWRGALLSVDDAALDTVGYCTYPHGSDPEEPFLDIVWWVNQELLHHGAEIALLRDLYRAARAR
;
A
#
# COMPACT_ATOMS: atom_id res chain seq x y z
N GLY A 1 9.13 11.20 9.99
CA GLY A 1 9.79 10.77 11.24
C GLY A 1 10.90 9.82 10.89
N ASP A 2 11.74 9.42 11.84
CA ASP A 2 12.93 8.58 11.58
C ASP A 2 12.60 7.16 11.09
N TRP A 3 11.32 6.80 11.12
CA TRP A 3 10.78 5.50 10.72
C TRP A 3 9.75 5.71 9.62
N GLY A 4 9.88 4.99 8.51
CA GLY A 4 8.97 5.14 7.38
C GLY A 4 8.69 3.87 6.57
N ARG A 5 9.28 2.73 6.93
CA ARG A 5 8.95 1.43 6.30
C ARG A 5 8.38 0.50 7.36
N ASP A 6 7.40 -0.33 6.99
CA ASP A 6 6.82 -1.40 7.83
C ASP A 6 7.85 -2.43 8.34
N ALA A 7 9.10 -2.33 7.90
CA ALA A 7 10.23 -3.08 8.43
C ALA A 7 11.28 -2.11 9.01
N ALA A 8 11.61 -2.31 10.29
CA ALA A 8 12.79 -1.70 10.92
C ALA A 8 13.97 -2.68 10.90
N ALA A 9 15.18 -2.16 10.65
CA ALA A 9 16.41 -2.93 10.77
C ALA A 9 16.59 -3.46 12.21
N TYR A 10 17.25 -4.61 12.36
CA TYR A 10 17.55 -5.16 13.69
C TYR A 10 18.69 -4.37 14.37
N PRO A 11 18.62 -4.10 15.69
CA PRO A 11 17.54 -4.45 16.61
C PRO A 11 16.31 -3.54 16.45
N ARG A 12 15.12 -4.15 16.41
CA ARG A 12 13.86 -3.39 16.28
C ARG A 12 13.53 -2.65 17.59
N PRO A 13 12.97 -1.44 17.52
CA PRO A 13 12.54 -0.71 18.72
C PRO A 13 11.43 -1.47 19.46
N TRP A 14 11.53 -1.50 20.79
CA TRP A 14 10.49 -2.06 21.68
C TRP A 14 10.15 -1.07 22.81
N PRO A 15 8.86 -0.73 23.02
CA PRO A 15 7.71 -1.11 22.20
C PRO A 15 7.77 -0.51 20.79
N PRO A 16 7.05 -1.06 19.79
CA PRO A 16 6.98 -0.46 18.47
C PRO A 16 6.48 0.99 18.55
N PRO A 17 7.05 1.93 17.79
CA PRO A 17 6.58 3.30 17.78
C PRO A 17 5.18 3.38 17.19
N VAL A 18 4.40 4.39 17.62
CA VAL A 18 3.14 4.71 16.96
C VAL A 18 3.44 5.20 15.55
N THR A 19 2.82 4.58 14.55
CA THR A 19 2.98 4.94 13.14
C THR A 19 2.44 6.34 12.85
N THR A 20 3.08 7.05 11.92
CA THR A 20 2.61 8.37 11.45
C THR A 20 1.64 8.24 10.27
N LEU A 21 0.93 9.32 9.91
CA LEU A 21 0.11 9.36 8.69
C LEU A 21 0.93 9.11 7.42
N ALA A 22 2.12 9.72 7.30
CA ALA A 22 3.00 9.53 6.16
C ALA A 22 3.49 8.07 6.06
N TRP A 23 3.68 7.40 7.20
CA TRP A 23 3.99 5.97 7.24
C TRP A 23 2.83 5.14 6.66
N ARG A 24 1.60 5.32 7.16
CA ARG A 24 0.44 4.54 6.67
C ARG A 24 0.16 4.78 5.19
N LEU A 25 0.31 6.02 4.72
CA LEU A 25 0.18 6.34 3.30
C LEU A 25 1.31 5.72 2.47
N SER A 26 2.55 5.69 2.97
CA SER A 26 3.66 5.05 2.25
C SER A 26 3.44 3.54 2.08
N HIS A 27 2.92 2.85 3.10
CA HIS A 27 2.55 1.43 2.99
C HIS A 27 1.49 1.19 1.91
N LEU A 28 0.39 1.95 1.96
CA LEU A 28 -0.67 1.83 0.97
C LEU A 28 -0.17 2.15 -0.45
N THR A 29 0.66 3.18 -0.58
CA THR A 29 1.22 3.56 -1.88
C THR A 29 2.13 2.48 -2.45
N GLU A 30 3.01 1.90 -1.62
CA GLU A 30 3.89 0.80 -1.99
C GLU A 30 3.06 -0.38 -2.52
N MET A 31 2.08 -0.82 -1.73
CA MET A 31 1.23 -1.94 -2.08
C MET A 31 0.46 -1.71 -3.39
N LEU A 32 -0.15 -0.54 -3.58
CA LEU A 32 -0.92 -0.21 -4.79
C LEU A 32 -0.02 -0.12 -6.03
N THR A 33 1.11 0.57 -5.91
CA THR A 33 2.01 0.85 -7.04
C THR A 33 2.66 -0.44 -7.54
N LEU A 34 3.15 -1.28 -6.63
CA LEU A 34 3.78 -2.55 -7.00
C LEU A 34 2.75 -3.49 -7.63
N ARG A 35 1.54 -3.60 -7.07
CA ARG A 35 0.51 -4.46 -7.67
C ARG A 35 0.02 -3.95 -9.02
N ALA A 36 -0.07 -2.64 -9.23
CA ALA A 36 -0.37 -2.09 -10.55
C ALA A 36 0.71 -2.46 -11.58
N ASP A 37 1.99 -2.34 -11.22
CA ASP A 37 3.10 -2.72 -12.11
C ASP A 37 3.13 -4.21 -12.45
N HIS A 38 2.87 -5.06 -11.46
CA HIS A 38 2.84 -6.53 -11.63
C HIS A 38 1.52 -7.08 -12.17
N THR A 39 0.54 -6.21 -12.47
CA THR A 39 -0.73 -6.59 -13.11
C THR A 39 -0.81 -6.10 -14.54
N ALA A 40 -0.42 -4.85 -14.80
CA ALA A 40 -0.60 -4.20 -16.10
C ALA A 40 0.62 -3.37 -16.55
N GLY A 41 1.74 -3.46 -15.84
CA GLY A 41 2.94 -2.65 -16.05
C GLY A 41 4.13 -3.45 -16.56
N GLY A 42 5.32 -3.14 -16.03
CA GLY A 42 6.58 -3.77 -16.43
C GLY A 42 6.93 -5.04 -15.66
N HIS A 43 6.24 -5.32 -14.54
CA HIS A 43 6.50 -6.46 -13.66
C HIS A 43 7.93 -6.47 -13.10
N THR A 44 8.48 -5.29 -12.82
CA THR A 44 9.87 -5.14 -12.35
C THR A 44 9.98 -4.43 -11.02
N LEU A 45 8.96 -3.67 -10.59
CA LEU A 45 9.06 -2.90 -9.35
C LEU A 45 9.20 -3.81 -8.14
N THR A 46 10.19 -3.52 -7.32
CA THR A 46 10.38 -4.15 -6.02
C THR A 46 10.08 -3.14 -4.91
N ARG A 47 10.04 -3.62 -3.67
CA ARG A 47 9.87 -2.73 -2.50
C ARG A 47 11.01 -1.72 -2.41
N ASP A 48 12.22 -2.11 -2.83
CA ASP A 48 13.43 -1.26 -2.76
C ASP A 48 13.41 -0.12 -3.78
N ASP A 49 12.62 -0.25 -4.85
CA ASP A 49 12.38 0.82 -5.81
C ASP A 49 11.35 1.85 -5.31
N HIS A 50 10.56 1.52 -4.28
CA HIS A 50 9.48 2.38 -3.81
C HIS A 50 9.97 3.40 -2.77
N PRO A 51 9.87 4.72 -3.05
CA PRO A 51 10.32 5.74 -2.12
C PRO A 51 9.37 5.86 -0.93
N VAL A 52 9.94 5.99 0.26
CA VAL A 52 9.21 6.26 1.49
C VAL A 52 9.07 7.78 1.69
N SER A 53 7.85 8.26 1.84
CA SER A 53 7.60 9.70 2.01
C SER A 53 7.80 10.15 3.45
N GLY A 54 8.66 11.15 3.66
CA GLY A 54 8.96 11.71 4.98
C GLY A 54 7.95 12.73 5.50
N ASP A 55 7.13 13.31 4.61
CA ASP A 55 6.15 14.34 4.90
C ASP A 55 4.75 14.00 4.35
N ALA A 56 3.73 14.69 4.85
CA ALA A 56 2.34 14.40 4.54
C ALA A 56 1.93 14.78 3.11
N ALA A 57 2.45 15.87 2.55
CA ALA A 57 2.04 16.35 1.23
C ALA A 57 2.56 15.39 0.15
N THR A 58 3.82 15.00 0.24
CA THR A 58 4.42 13.99 -0.65
C THR A 58 3.72 12.64 -0.51
N ALA A 59 3.42 12.21 0.73
CA ALA A 59 2.74 10.93 0.96
C ALA A 59 1.32 10.89 0.37
N VAL A 60 0.56 11.99 0.44
CA VAL A 60 -0.79 12.08 -0.17
C VAL A 60 -0.70 12.04 -1.69
N ALA A 61 0.21 12.83 -2.29
CA ALA A 61 0.37 12.83 -3.74
C ALA A 61 0.83 11.47 -4.28
N ALA A 62 1.72 10.78 -3.55
CA ALA A 62 2.17 9.45 -3.88
C ALA A 62 1.00 8.44 -3.81
N PHE A 63 0.20 8.50 -2.74
CA PHE A 63 -0.99 7.65 -2.60
C PHE A 63 -1.99 7.86 -3.74
N ASP A 64 -2.27 9.12 -4.11
CA ASP A 64 -3.17 9.42 -5.24
C ASP A 64 -2.66 8.79 -6.55
N ALA A 65 -1.35 8.86 -6.82
CA ALA A 65 -0.75 8.25 -7.99
C ALA A 65 -0.83 6.71 -7.95
N GLY A 66 -0.51 6.08 -6.81
CA GLY A 66 -0.62 4.64 -6.64
C GLY A 66 -2.06 4.14 -6.77
N ALA A 67 -3.02 4.85 -6.19
CA ALA A 67 -4.45 4.54 -6.29
C ALA A 67 -4.95 4.67 -7.73
N ALA A 68 -4.51 5.71 -8.45
CA ALA A 68 -4.83 5.87 -9.87
C ALA A 68 -4.24 4.74 -10.72
N ALA A 69 -3.00 4.32 -10.46
CA ALA A 69 -2.35 3.22 -11.17
C ALA A 69 -3.08 1.88 -10.93
N TRP A 70 -3.37 1.56 -9.67
CA TRP A 70 -4.11 0.34 -9.33
C TRP A 70 -5.51 0.33 -9.94
N ARG A 71 -6.24 1.45 -9.85
CA ARG A 71 -7.53 1.61 -10.52
C ARG A 71 -7.41 1.45 -12.03
N GLY A 72 -6.34 1.94 -12.64
CA GLY A 72 -6.03 1.74 -14.06
C GLY A 72 -5.91 0.26 -14.43
N ALA A 73 -5.14 -0.49 -13.64
CA ALA A 73 -4.98 -1.94 -13.83
C ALA A 73 -6.31 -2.69 -13.69
N LEU A 74 -7.14 -2.34 -12.71
CA LEU A 74 -8.48 -2.93 -12.56
C LEU A 74 -9.42 -2.65 -13.74
N LEU A 75 -9.27 -1.50 -14.40
CA LEU A 75 -10.10 -1.12 -15.54
C LEU A 75 -9.58 -1.64 -16.88
N SER A 76 -8.35 -2.15 -16.94
CA SER A 76 -7.78 -2.73 -18.15
C SER A 76 -8.13 -4.21 -18.32
N VAL A 77 -8.78 -4.83 -17.33
CA VAL A 77 -9.10 -6.25 -17.33
C VAL A 77 -10.59 -6.52 -17.53
N ASP A 78 -10.93 -7.73 -17.97
CA ASP A 78 -12.29 -8.24 -18.05
C ASP A 78 -12.55 -9.32 -16.99
N ASP A 79 -13.76 -9.88 -16.98
CA ASP A 79 -14.15 -10.89 -16.00
C ASP A 79 -13.29 -12.17 -16.10
N ALA A 80 -12.77 -12.53 -17.28
CA ALA A 80 -11.95 -13.72 -17.45
C ALA A 80 -10.57 -13.58 -16.77
N ALA A 81 -10.03 -12.37 -16.73
CA ALA A 81 -8.81 -12.08 -15.97
C ALA A 81 -8.99 -12.31 -14.47
N LEU A 82 -10.20 -12.07 -13.91
CA LEU A 82 -10.47 -12.26 -12.49
C LEU A 82 -10.27 -13.73 -12.04
N ASP A 83 -10.59 -14.68 -12.92
CA ASP A 83 -10.43 -16.12 -12.67
C ASP A 83 -9.02 -16.64 -12.98
N THR A 84 -8.12 -15.78 -13.50
CA THR A 84 -6.77 -16.19 -13.90
C THR A 84 -5.83 -16.22 -12.69
N VAL A 85 -5.31 -17.42 -12.38
CA VAL A 85 -4.27 -17.61 -11.36
C VAL A 85 -2.95 -17.00 -11.84
N GLY A 86 -2.31 -16.21 -10.99
CA GLY A 86 -1.03 -15.56 -11.29
C GLY A 86 -1.12 -14.42 -12.31
N TYR A 87 -2.31 -13.84 -12.50
CA TYR A 87 -2.48 -12.64 -13.33
C TYR A 87 -1.68 -11.45 -12.78
N CYS A 88 -1.72 -11.26 -11.46
CA CYS A 88 -0.79 -10.38 -10.75
C CYS A 88 0.46 -11.18 -10.39
N THR A 89 1.64 -10.77 -10.86
CA THR A 89 2.88 -11.54 -10.66
C THR A 89 3.74 -11.02 -9.51
N TYR A 90 3.16 -10.26 -8.57
CA TYR A 90 3.94 -9.63 -7.50
C TYR A 90 4.68 -10.67 -6.65
N PRO A 91 6.03 -10.68 -6.61
CA PRO A 91 6.78 -11.85 -6.17
C PRO A 91 6.92 -12.01 -4.65
N HIS A 92 6.43 -11.05 -3.87
CA HIS A 92 6.57 -11.04 -2.41
C HIS A 92 5.24 -11.23 -1.67
N GLY A 93 4.20 -11.66 -2.38
CA GLY A 93 2.94 -12.14 -1.83
C GLY A 93 2.55 -13.48 -2.46
N SER A 94 1.33 -13.94 -2.18
CA SER A 94 0.73 -15.10 -2.85
C SER A 94 0.16 -14.76 -4.24
N ASP A 95 0.32 -13.51 -4.71
CA ASP A 95 -0.18 -13.02 -5.98
C ASP A 95 0.05 -13.98 -7.18
N PRO A 96 1.24 -14.59 -7.37
CA PRO A 96 1.50 -15.50 -8.49
C PRO A 96 0.76 -16.86 -8.40
N GLU A 97 0.21 -17.18 -7.22
CA GLU A 97 -0.36 -18.50 -6.88
C GLU A 97 -1.89 -18.46 -6.71
N GLU A 98 -2.49 -17.26 -6.68
CA GLU A 98 -3.91 -17.06 -6.42
C GLU A 98 -4.65 -16.49 -7.65
N PRO A 99 -5.96 -16.71 -7.78
CA PRO A 99 -6.81 -16.01 -8.75
C PRO A 99 -6.70 -14.50 -8.58
N PHE A 100 -6.76 -13.74 -9.68
CA PHE A 100 -6.69 -12.29 -9.61
C PHE A 100 -7.77 -11.68 -8.72
N LEU A 101 -8.98 -12.26 -8.71
CA LEU A 101 -10.08 -11.84 -7.86
C LEU A 101 -9.70 -11.81 -6.37
N ASP A 102 -8.96 -12.80 -5.89
CA ASP A 102 -8.55 -12.89 -4.49
C ASP A 102 -7.52 -11.80 -4.15
N ILE A 103 -6.68 -11.44 -5.12
CA ILE A 103 -5.75 -10.31 -4.99
C ILE A 103 -6.51 -8.98 -4.93
N VAL A 104 -7.51 -8.77 -5.80
CA VAL A 104 -8.37 -7.58 -5.77
C VAL A 104 -9.11 -7.48 -4.43
N TRP A 105 -9.66 -8.61 -3.95
CA TRP A 105 -10.33 -8.68 -2.66
C TRP A 105 -9.37 -8.32 -1.51
N TRP A 106 -8.17 -8.89 -1.49
CA TRP A 106 -7.18 -8.66 -0.44
C TRP A 106 -6.70 -7.20 -0.43
N VAL A 107 -6.42 -6.60 -1.60
CA VAL A 107 -6.05 -5.18 -1.70
C VAL A 107 -7.15 -4.28 -1.13
N ASN A 108 -8.43 -4.62 -1.35
CA ASN A 108 -9.54 -3.89 -0.73
C ASN A 108 -9.56 -4.04 0.80
N GLN A 109 -9.21 -5.21 1.35
CA GLN A 109 -9.10 -5.39 2.81
C GLN A 109 -7.99 -4.53 3.40
N GLU A 110 -6.82 -4.47 2.77
CA GLU A 110 -5.69 -3.64 3.20
C GLU A 110 -6.05 -2.14 3.19
N LEU A 111 -6.72 -1.68 2.13
CA LEU A 111 -7.21 -0.30 2.03
C LEU A 111 -8.18 0.05 3.16
N LEU A 112 -9.13 -0.83 3.48
CA LEU A 112 -10.07 -0.63 4.57
C LEU A 112 -9.37 -0.65 5.94
N HIS A 113 -8.49 -1.62 6.16
CA HIS A 113 -7.75 -1.78 7.40
C HIS A 113 -6.89 -0.55 7.72
N HIS A 114 -5.98 -0.18 6.80
CA HIS A 114 -5.11 0.97 7.01
C HIS A 114 -5.86 2.31 6.88
N GLY A 115 -6.95 2.35 6.11
CA GLY A 115 -7.86 3.49 6.08
C GLY A 115 -8.47 3.80 7.46
N ALA A 116 -8.85 2.76 8.22
CA ALA A 116 -9.35 2.91 9.58
C ALA A 116 -8.27 3.43 10.55
N GLU A 117 -7.03 2.95 10.43
CA GLU A 117 -5.90 3.44 11.21
C GLU A 117 -5.59 4.91 10.90
N ILE A 118 -5.64 5.31 9.62
CA ILE A 118 -5.48 6.71 9.19
C ILE A 118 -6.59 7.58 9.80
N ALA A 119 -7.85 7.11 9.79
CA ALA A 119 -8.96 7.82 10.41
C ALA A 119 -8.72 8.04 11.92
N LEU A 120 -8.32 6.99 12.64
CA LEU A 120 -7.97 7.06 14.06
C LEU A 120 -6.83 8.06 14.32
N LEU A 121 -5.75 8.01 13.54
CA LEU A 121 -4.61 8.92 13.69
C LEU A 121 -5.01 10.39 13.47
N ARG A 122 -5.92 10.67 12.53
CA ARG A 122 -6.45 12.02 12.30
C ARG A 122 -7.28 12.52 13.47
N ASP A 123 -8.09 11.66 14.08
CA ASP A 123 -8.90 12.01 15.24
C ASP A 123 -8.04 12.25 16.49
N LEU A 124 -7.03 11.39 16.72
CA LEU A 124 -6.06 11.58 17.80
C LEU A 124 -5.27 12.88 17.64
N TYR A 125 -4.83 13.20 16.42
CA TYR A 125 -4.13 14.45 16.13
C TYR A 125 -5.01 15.66 16.48
N ARG A 126 -6.28 15.65 16.06
CA ARG A 126 -7.24 16.72 16.39
C ARG A 126 -7.47 16.84 17.89
N ALA A 127 -7.67 15.72 18.59
CA ALA A 127 -7.89 15.70 20.03
C ALA A 127 -6.68 16.22 20.82
N ALA A 128 -5.46 15.93 20.36
CA ALA A 128 -4.23 16.41 20.99
C ALA A 128 -4.01 17.91 20.81
N ARG A 129 -4.47 18.52 19.70
CA ARG A 129 -4.35 19.97 19.45
C ARG A 129 -5.46 20.82 20.05
N ALA A 130 -6.57 20.20 20.45
CA ALA A 130 -7.65 20.87 21.16
C ALA A 130 -7.40 21.00 22.68
N ARG A 131 -6.29 20.45 23.16
CA ARG A 131 -5.79 20.57 24.54
C ARG A 131 -4.69 21.64 24.58
#